data_AF-A0A349PIX6-F1
#
_entry.id   AF-A0A349PIX6-F1
#
_cell.length_a   1.000
_cell.length_b   1.000
_cell.length_c   1.000
_cell.angle_alpha   90.00
_cell.angle_beta   90.00
_cell.angle_gamma   90.00
#
_symmetry.space_group_name_H-M   'P 1'
#
loop_
_entity.id
_entity.type
_entity.pdbx_description
1 polymer ?
#
loop_
_entity_poly.entity_id
_entity_poly.type
_entity_poly.pdbx_seq_one_letter_code
_entity_poly.pdbx_strand_id
1 'polypeptide(L)'
;MNKKNKIAIFDIDGTIFRKNLAFELINELAWMKIFPKIVREELVDLYGDWLNHEGTYEAYRIKLVELYEKNVCGKNQEDIIEASKRVAQFNAKR
;
A
#
# COMPACT_ATOMS: atom_id res chain seq x y z
N MET A 1 -1.17 9.60 43.68
CA MET A 1 -0.53 10.00 42.40
C MET A 1 -1.41 9.53 41.26
N ASN A 2 -1.87 10.43 40.38
CA ASN A 2 -2.66 10.03 39.20
C ASN A 2 -1.79 9.18 38.27
N LYS A 3 -2.25 7.98 37.93
CA LYS A 3 -1.53 7.04 37.05
C LYS A 3 -1.47 7.67 35.66
N LYS A 4 -0.26 8.00 35.16
CA LYS A 4 -0.08 8.54 33.82
C LYS A 4 -0.46 7.47 32.79
N ASN A 5 -1.30 7.82 31.82
CA ASN A 5 -1.59 6.97 30.68
C ASN A 5 -0.34 6.91 29.79
N LYS A 6 0.26 5.72 29.68
CA LYS A 6 1.42 5.49 28.82
C LYS A 6 0.92 5.33 27.37
N ILE A 7 1.65 5.93 26.43
CA ILE A 7 1.37 5.84 24.99
C ILE A 7 2.61 5.27 24.31
N ALA A 8 2.39 4.40 23.33
CA ALA A 8 3.42 3.91 22.42
C ALA A 8 2.97 4.18 20.98
N ILE A 9 3.90 4.61 20.13
CA ILE A 9 3.67 4.92 18.72
C ILE A 9 4.53 3.96 17.91
N PHE A 10 3.92 3.29 16.94
CA PHE A 10 4.59 2.35 16.05
C PHE A 10 4.36 2.77 14.62
N ASP A 11 5.43 2.77 13.84
CA ASP A 11 5.33 2.87 12.39
C ASP A 11 4.83 1.55 11.80
N ILE A 12 4.24 1.61 10.60
CA ILE A 12 3.67 0.45 9.92
C ILE A 12 4.72 -0.17 9.00
N ASP A 13 4.98 0.51 7.89
CA ASP A 13 5.80 0.02 6.78
C ASP A 13 7.27 -0.05 7.17
N GLY A 14 7.92 -1.17 6.91
CA GLY A 14 9.30 -1.41 7.34
C GLY A 14 9.49 -1.59 8.85
N THR A 15 8.43 -1.49 9.67
CA THR A 15 8.48 -1.67 11.13
C THR A 15 7.68 -2.89 11.59
N ILE A 16 6.34 -2.82 11.64
CA ILE A 16 5.49 -3.98 11.97
C ILE A 16 5.08 -4.77 10.72
N PHE A 17 5.13 -4.13 9.54
CA PHE A 17 4.88 -4.74 8.26
C PHE A 17 6.17 -4.66 7.44
N ARG A 18 6.77 -5.80 7.10
CA ARG A 18 8.11 -5.84 6.49
C ARG A 18 8.20 -5.12 5.14
N LYS A 19 7.10 -5.03 4.41
CA LYS A 19 7.02 -4.44 3.07
C LYS A 19 6.37 -3.05 3.13
N ASN A 20 5.97 -2.53 1.97
CA ASN A 20 5.11 -1.37 1.85
C ASN A 20 3.66 -1.84 1.67
N LEU A 21 2.79 -1.54 2.64
CA LEU A 21 1.41 -1.99 2.68
C LEU A 21 0.58 -1.41 1.53
N ALA A 22 0.78 -0.13 1.21
CA ALA A 22 0.06 0.54 0.12
C ALA A 22 0.37 -0.10 -1.24
N PHE A 23 1.65 -0.41 -1.50
CA PHE A 23 2.08 -1.13 -2.70
C PHE A 23 1.40 -2.50 -2.81
N GLU A 24 1.45 -3.30 -1.75
CA GLU A 24 0.84 -4.64 -1.75
C GLU A 24 -0.69 -4.58 -1.93
N LEU A 25 -1.35 -3.57 -1.34
CA LEU A 25 -2.80 -3.35 -1.50
C LEU A 25 -3.17 -2.97 -2.94
N ILE A 26 -2.48 -1.99 -3.56
CA ILE A 26 -2.75 -1.59 -4.95
C ILE A 26 -2.54 -2.78 -5.90
N ASN A 27 -1.48 -3.56 -5.68
CA ASN A 27 -1.22 -4.75 -6.48
C ASN A 27 -2.32 -5.82 -6.33
N GLU A 28 -2.83 -6.07 -5.12
CA GLU A 28 -3.95 -7.00 -4.89
C GLU A 28 -5.25 -6.48 -5.53
N LEU A 29 -5.55 -5.18 -5.42
CA LEU A 29 -6.73 -4.56 -6.04
C LEU A 29 -6.70 -4.68 -7.57
N ALA A 30 -5.52 -4.53 -8.18
CA ALA A 30 -5.34 -4.75 -9.62
C ALA A 30 -5.48 -6.25 -9.98
N TRP A 31 -4.98 -7.16 -9.13
CA TRP A 31 -5.12 -8.60 -9.33
C TRP A 31 -6.58 -9.06 -9.27
N MET A 32 -7.36 -8.51 -8.33
CA MET A 32 -8.81 -8.72 -8.20
C MET A 32 -9.63 -8.02 -9.30
N LYS A 33 -8.98 -7.30 -10.23
CA LYS A 33 -9.61 -6.51 -11.30
C LYS A 33 -10.53 -5.38 -10.81
N ILE A 34 -10.37 -4.96 -9.55
CA ILE A 34 -11.07 -3.80 -8.98
C ILE A 34 -10.43 -2.51 -9.52
N PHE A 35 -9.10 -2.49 -9.51
CA PHE A 35 -8.31 -1.53 -10.26
C PHE A 35 -7.99 -2.08 -11.65
N PRO A 36 -7.93 -1.23 -12.69
CA PRO A 36 -7.60 -1.69 -14.04
C PRO A 36 -6.16 -2.18 -14.11
N LYS A 37 -5.88 -3.14 -15.01
CA LYS A 37 -4.56 -3.77 -15.16
C LYS A 37 -3.42 -2.76 -15.34
N ILE A 38 -3.67 -1.66 -16.05
CA ILE A 38 -2.70 -0.58 -16.28
C ILE A 38 -2.15 0.00 -14.97
N VAL A 39 -2.93 0.01 -13.89
CA VAL A 39 -2.47 0.49 -12.57
C VAL A 39 -1.34 -0.36 -12.03
N ARG A 40 -1.37 -1.67 -12.29
CA ARG A 40 -0.27 -2.55 -11.90
C ARG A 40 0.98 -2.31 -12.74
N GLU A 41 0.81 -2.00 -14.01
CA GLU A 41 1.93 -1.68 -14.91
C GLU A 41 2.59 -0.37 -14.45
N GLU A 42 1.80 0.69 -14.24
CA GLU A 42 2.27 1.96 -13.65
C GLU A 42 2.94 1.74 -12.28
N LEU A 43 2.36 0.91 -11.40
CA LEU A 43 2.94 0.61 -10.08
C LEU A 43 4.32 -0.07 -10.17
N VAL A 44 4.48 -1.01 -11.10
CA VAL A 44 5.75 -1.74 -11.29
C VAL A 44 6.80 -0.83 -11.88
N ASP A 45 6.45 0.01 -12.85
CA ASP A 45 7.37 0.99 -13.45
C ASP A 45 7.87 1.98 -12.40
N LEU A 46 6.95 2.54 -11.59
CA LEU A 46 7.30 3.47 -10.50
C LEU A 46 8.26 2.86 -9.47
N TYR A 47 8.05 1.60 -9.14
CA TYR A 47 8.91 0.88 -8.22
C TYR A 47 10.27 0.56 -8.85
N GLY A 48 10.28 0.22 -10.14
CA GLY A 48 11.49 -0.01 -10.93
C GLY A 48 12.36 1.24 -11.01
N ASP A 49 11.79 2.38 -11.37
CA ASP A 49 12.50 3.67 -11.46
C ASP A 49 13.19 4.01 -10.13
N TRP A 50 12.49 3.80 -9.01
CA TRP A 50 13.04 4.03 -7.69
C TRP A 50 14.19 3.07 -7.35
N LEU A 51 14.04 1.77 -7.64
CA LEU A 51 15.09 0.77 -7.41
C LEU A 51 16.32 1.00 -8.29
N ASN A 52 16.13 1.47 -9.53
CA ASN A 52 17.20 1.77 -10.47
C ASN A 52 17.89 3.12 -10.18
N HIS A 53 17.46 3.85 -9.15
CA HIS A 53 17.91 5.21 -8.84
C HIS A 53 17.64 6.23 -9.96
N GLU A 54 16.67 5.94 -10.82
CA GLU A 54 16.18 6.82 -11.90
C GLU A 54 15.06 7.75 -11.41
N GLY A 55 14.62 7.59 -10.16
CA GLY A 55 13.69 8.45 -9.45
C GLY A 55 14.02 8.60 -7.96
N THR A 56 13.30 9.48 -7.26
CA THR A 56 13.46 9.68 -5.82
C THR A 56 12.41 8.91 -5.03
N TYR A 57 12.73 8.55 -3.78
CA TYR A 57 11.76 7.95 -2.86
C TYR A 57 10.52 8.83 -2.65
N GLU A 58 10.70 10.15 -2.60
CA GLU A 58 9.58 11.09 -2.47
C GLU A 58 8.67 11.08 -3.69
N ALA A 59 9.25 11.09 -4.90
CA ALA A 59 8.48 10.98 -6.14
C ALA A 59 7.70 9.66 -6.20
N TYR A 60 8.34 8.55 -5.78
CA TYR A 60 7.68 7.25 -5.66
C TYR A 60 6.50 7.31 -4.67
N ARG A 61 6.70 7.86 -3.46
CA ARG A 61 5.64 7.96 -2.45
C ARG A 61 4.45 8.78 -2.90
N ILE A 62 4.70 9.95 -3.50
CA ILE A 62 3.62 10.84 -3.98
C ILE A 62 2.82 10.13 -5.06
N LYS A 63 3.48 9.56 -6.06
CA LYS A 63 2.80 8.87 -7.16
C LYS A 63 2.04 7.63 -6.69
N LEU A 64 2.52 6.92 -5.66
CA LEU A 64 1.80 5.80 -5.06
C LEU A 64 0.45 6.23 -4.47
N VAL A 65 0.43 7.37 -3.76
CA VAL A 65 -0.79 7.96 -3.18
C VAL A 65 -1.74 8.43 -4.28
N GLU A 66 -1.23 9.15 -5.28
CA GLU A 66 -2.01 9.64 -6.42
C GLU A 66 -2.65 8.47 -7.20
N LEU A 67 -1.89 7.39 -7.42
CA LEU A 67 -2.36 6.21 -8.12
C LEU A 67 -3.52 5.54 -7.36
N TYR A 68 -3.43 5.45 -6.04
CA TYR A 68 -4.52 4.93 -5.22
C TYR A 68 -5.74 5.86 -5.23
N GLU A 69 -5.55 7.15 -4.98
CA GLU A 69 -6.63 8.16 -4.92
C GLU A 69 -7.44 8.19 -6.23
N LYS A 70 -6.75 8.19 -7.37
CA LYS A 70 -7.38 8.20 -8.70
C LYS A 70 -8.25 6.96 -8.96
N ASN A 71 -7.83 5.80 -8.46
CA ASN A 71 -8.46 4.52 -8.81
C ASN A 71 -9.46 4.00 -7.76
N VAL A 72 -9.37 4.48 -6.52
CA VAL A 72 -10.31 4.10 -5.44
C VAL A 72 -11.67 4.78 -5.60
N CYS A 73 -11.73 5.93 -6.26
CA CYS A 73 -12.97 6.66 -6.48
C CYS A 73 -14.01 5.81 -7.24
N GLY A 74 -15.22 5.69 -6.68
CA GLY A 74 -16.30 4.90 -7.25
C GLY A 74 -16.17 3.38 -7.07
N LYS A 75 -15.22 2.89 -6.27
CA LYS A 75 -15.10 1.47 -5.91
C LYS A 75 -15.85 1.16 -4.62
N ASN A 76 -16.35 -0.08 -4.52
CA ASN A 76 -17.06 -0.51 -3.32
C ASN A 76 -16.09 -0.70 -2.16
N GLN A 77 -16.50 -0.27 -0.96
CA GLN A 77 -15.68 -0.41 0.23
C GLN A 77 -15.45 -1.88 0.60
N GLU A 78 -16.41 -2.78 0.35
CA GLU A 78 -16.24 -4.21 0.61
C GLU A 78 -15.09 -4.82 -0.20
N ASP A 79 -14.94 -4.41 -1.46
CA ASP A 79 -13.86 -4.88 -2.33
C ASP A 79 -12.48 -4.46 -1.78
N ILE A 80 -12.38 -3.23 -1.25
CA ILE A 80 -11.15 -2.72 -0.63
C ILE A 80 -10.85 -3.48 0.67
N ILE A 81 -11.86 -3.75 1.49
CA ILE A 81 -11.70 -4.49 2.75
C ILE A 81 -11.27 -5.93 2.47
N GLU A 82 -11.85 -6.58 1.46
CA GLU A 82 -11.50 -7.94 1.06
C GLU A 82 -10.05 -8.02 0.56
N ALA A 83 -9.63 -7.10 -0.31
CA ALA A 83 -8.23 -7.00 -0.74
C ALA A 83 -7.28 -6.80 0.45
N SER A 84 -7.64 -5.92 1.38
CA SER A 84 -6.84 -5.64 2.59
C SER A 84 -6.67 -6.88 3.47
N LYS A 85 -7.74 -7.68 3.64
CA LYS A 85 -7.68 -8.94 4.39
C LYS A 85 -6.77 -9.96 3.73
N ARG A 86 -6.82 -10.07 2.39
CA ARG A 86 -5.94 -10.97 1.64
C ARG A 86 -4.47 -10.60 1.81
N VAL A 87 -4.14 -9.31 1.68
CA VAL A 87 -2.77 -8.81 1.91
C VAL A 87 -2.30 -9.11 3.34
N ALA A 88 -3.14 -8.83 4.35
CA ALA A 88 -2.80 -9.10 5.74
C ALA A 88 -2.59 -10.61 5.99
N GLN A 89 -3.49 -11.46 5.52
CA GLN A 89 -3.40 -12.92 5.69
C GLN A 89 -2.17 -13.51 4.99
N PHE A 90 -1.86 -13.04 3.79
CA PHE A 90 -0.68 -13.48 3.04
C PHE A 90 0.63 -13.16 3.78
N ASN A 91 0.69 -12.03 4.47
CA ASN A 91 1.88 -11.58 5.21
C ASN A 91 1.91 -12.01 6.69
N ALA A 92 0.81 -12.50 7.26
CA ALA A 92 0.71 -12.87 8.67
C ALA A 92 1.60 -14.06 9.11
N LYS A 93 2.08 -14.87 8.16
CA LYS A 93 2.94 -16.06 8.43
C LYS A 93 4.41 -15.85 8.09
N ARG A 94 4.80 -14.64 7.66
CA ARG A 94 6.14 -14.33 7.15
C ARG A 94 6.94 -13.49 8.12
#